data_AF-A0A132MKZ3-F1
#
_entry.id   AF-A0A132MKZ3-F1
#
_cell.length_a   1.000
_cell.length_b   1.000
_cell.length_c   1.000
_cell.angle_alpha   90.00
_cell.angle_beta   90.00
_cell.angle_gamma   90.00
#
_symmetry.space_group_name_H-M   'P 1'
#
loop_
_entity.id
_entity.type
_entity.pdbx_description
1 polymer ?
#
loop_
_entity_poly.entity_id
_entity_poly.type
_entity_poly.pdbx_seq_one_letter_code
_entity_poly.pdbx_strand_id
1 'polypeptide(L)'
;MDKTPATVRQALDPDLRAEYEAEWRAALDQAKETFDLAAAFDVLERWWPVAQVCVQPGGRQQVERAEREWLAGTLNGIPYDLEGDDL
;
A
#
# COMPACT_ATOMS: atom_id res chain seq x y z
N MET A 1 10.64 -10.15 5.69
CA MET A 1 9.65 -9.43 6.52
C MET A 1 8.30 -10.09 6.23
N ASP A 2 7.54 -10.49 7.25
CA ASP A 2 6.25 -11.16 7.02
C ASP A 2 5.17 -10.19 6.56
N LYS A 3 4.34 -10.58 5.57
CA LYS A 3 3.20 -9.80 5.06
C LYS A 3 2.09 -9.77 6.12
N THR A 4 2.19 -8.83 7.05
CA THR A 4 1.17 -8.60 8.08
C THR A 4 0.72 -7.14 8.10
N PRO A 5 -0.51 -6.86 8.56
CA PRO A 5 -1.02 -5.48 8.69
C PRO A 5 -0.12 -4.60 9.58
N ALA A 6 0.38 -5.18 10.68
CA ALA A 6 1.28 -4.48 11.59
C ALA A 6 2.66 -4.20 10.95
N THR A 7 3.14 -5.11 10.10
CA THR A 7 4.36 -4.93 9.33
C THR A 7 4.23 -3.76 8.36
N VAL A 8 3.16 -3.74 7.55
CA VAL A 8 2.87 -2.67 6.59
C VAL A 8 2.81 -1.33 7.31
N ARG A 9 2.00 -1.23 8.36
CA ARG A 9 1.85 -0.01 9.16
C ARG A 9 3.18 0.55 9.68
N GLN A 10 4.10 -0.31 10.13
CA GLN A 10 5.40 0.11 10.67
C GLN A 10 6.37 0.58 9.60
N ALA A 11 6.29 0.00 8.40
CA ALA A 11 7.14 0.37 7.27
C ALA A 11 6.80 1.75 6.68
N LEU A 12 5.55 2.20 6.84
CA LEU A 12 5.07 3.44 6.25
C LEU A 12 5.43 4.67 7.09
N ASP A 13 5.78 5.76 6.40
CA ASP A 13 5.85 7.13 6.92
C ASP A 13 4.47 7.61 7.45
N PRO A 14 4.41 8.68 8.27
CA PRO A 14 3.17 9.14 8.90
C PRO A 14 2.01 9.41 7.94
N ASP A 15 2.28 10.01 6.78
CA ASP A 15 1.26 10.36 5.78
C ASP A 15 0.65 9.09 5.17
N LEU A 16 1.49 8.24 4.56
CA LEU A 16 1.08 6.96 3.98
C LEU A 16 0.45 6.01 5.01
N ARG A 17 0.94 6.06 6.26
CA ARG A 17 0.36 5.28 7.36
C ARG A 17 -1.07 5.71 7.65
N ALA A 18 -1.37 7.02 7.64
CA ALA A 18 -2.72 7.51 7.87
C ALA A 18 -3.68 7.06 6.76
N GLU A 19 -3.23 7.05 5.52
CA GLU A 19 -4.00 6.54 4.37
C GLU A 19 -4.27 5.03 4.49
N TYR A 20 -3.23 4.25 4.77
CA TYR A 20 -3.35 2.82 5.02
C TYR A 20 -4.31 2.51 6.18
N GLU A 21 -4.19 3.22 7.31
CA GLU A 21 -5.05 3.04 8.47
C GLU A 21 -6.52 3.38 8.15
N ALA A 22 -6.77 4.39 7.32
CA ALA A 22 -8.12 4.76 6.89
C ALA A 22 -8.75 3.67 6.00
N GLU A 23 -8.04 3.20 4.98
CA GLU A 23 -8.51 2.11 4.11
C GLU A 23 -8.72 0.81 4.89
N TRP A 24 -7.76 0.44 5.74
CA TRP A 24 -7.84 -0.75 6.57
C TRP A 24 -9.04 -0.70 7.51
N ARG A 25 -9.30 0.45 8.13
CA ARG A 25 -10.44 0.63 9.03
C ARG A 25 -11.77 0.58 8.28
N ALA A 26 -11.85 1.13 7.07
CA ALA A 26 -13.04 1.04 6.23
C ALA A 26 -13.33 -0.42 5.82
N ALA A 27 -12.31 -1.15 5.41
CA ALA A 27 -12.43 -2.57 5.06
C ALA A 27 -12.88 -3.43 6.26
N LEU A 28 -12.30 -3.17 7.45
CA LEU A 28 -12.72 -3.86 8.68
C LEU A 28 -14.14 -3.48 9.10
N ASP A 29 -14.61 -2.26 8.82
CA ASP A 29 -15.97 -1.88 9.15
C ASP A 29 -16.99 -2.61 8.26
N GLN A 30 -16.70 -2.70 6.95
CA GLN A 30 -17.48 -3.52 6.04
C GLN A 30 -17.49 -5.00 6.45
N ALA A 31 -16.33 -5.54 6.85
CA ALA A 31 -16.21 -6.92 7.28
C ALA A 31 -17.04 -7.25 8.53
N LYS A 32 -17.32 -6.27 9.41
CA LYS A 32 -18.22 -6.50 10.57
C LYS A 32 -19.64 -6.78 10.13
N GLU A 33 -20.09 -6.12 9.06
CA GLU A 33 -21.45 -6.24 8.55
C GLU A 33 -21.61 -7.50 7.68
N THR A 34 -20.59 -7.81 6.87
CA THR A 34 -20.64 -8.89 5.87
C THR A 34 -20.00 -10.20 6.34
N PHE A 35 -19.22 -10.17 7.41
CA PHE A 35 -18.32 -11.25 7.86
C PHE A 35 -17.31 -11.70 6.79
N ASP A 36 -17.05 -10.84 5.81
CA ASP A 36 -16.11 -11.08 4.72
C ASP A 36 -14.86 -10.20 4.89
N LEU A 37 -13.69 -10.84 4.93
CA LEU A 37 -12.39 -10.17 5.08
C LEU A 37 -11.68 -9.93 3.74
N ALA A 38 -12.28 -10.28 2.60
CA ALA A 38 -11.67 -10.10 1.28
C ALA A 38 -11.18 -8.67 1.07
N ALA A 39 -12.01 -7.67 1.39
CA ALA A 39 -11.62 -6.26 1.27
C ALA A 39 -10.42 -5.89 2.16
N ALA A 40 -10.30 -6.48 3.35
CA ALA A 40 -9.15 -6.25 4.22
C ALA A 40 -7.90 -6.89 3.62
N PHE A 41 -7.99 -8.12 3.10
CA PHE A 41 -6.88 -8.76 2.41
C PHE A 41 -6.45 -7.97 1.17
N ASP A 42 -7.39 -7.46 0.35
CA ASP A 42 -7.09 -6.61 -0.81
C ASP A 42 -6.31 -5.35 -0.43
N VAL A 43 -6.68 -4.69 0.68
CA VAL A 43 -5.92 -3.55 1.22
C VAL A 43 -4.50 -3.99 1.60
N LEU A 44 -4.35 -5.13 2.28
CA LEU A 44 -3.03 -5.66 2.62
C LEU A 44 -2.20 -5.98 1.37
N GLU A 45 -2.83 -6.52 0.31
CA GLU A 45 -2.14 -6.86 -0.95
C GLU A 45 -1.63 -5.61 -1.65
N ARG A 46 -2.47 -4.57 -1.72
CA ARG A 46 -2.14 -3.31 -2.37
C ARG A 46 -1.04 -2.53 -1.64
N TRP A 47 -1.06 -2.54 -0.30
CA TRP A 47 -0.10 -1.78 0.50
C TRP A 47 1.21 -2.52 0.80
N TRP A 48 1.26 -3.83 0.60
CA TRP A 48 2.47 -4.62 0.77
C TRP A 48 3.67 -4.16 -0.08
N PRO A 49 3.55 -3.96 -1.41
CA PRO A 49 4.64 -3.43 -2.24
C PRO A 49 5.12 -2.06 -1.78
N VAL A 50 4.21 -1.17 -1.36
CA VAL A 50 4.55 0.16 -0.80
C VAL A 50 5.42 0.03 0.44
N ALA A 51 5.01 -0.84 1.37
CA ALA A 51 5.76 -1.12 2.58
C ALA A 51 7.17 -1.68 2.27
N GLN A 52 7.29 -2.57 1.29
CA GLN A 52 8.59 -3.11 0.87
C GLN A 52 9.53 -2.01 0.35
N VAL A 53 9.00 -1.06 -0.43
CA VAL A 53 9.77 0.07 -0.95
C VAL A 53 10.13 1.05 0.17
N CYS A 54 9.20 1.42 1.05
CA CYS A 54 9.43 2.37 2.14
C CYS A 54 10.48 1.90 3.17
N VAL A 55 10.71 0.58 3.32
CA VAL A 55 11.78 0.05 4.17
C VAL A 55 13.18 0.35 3.62
N GLN A 56 13.31 0.58 2.31
CA GLN A 56 14.59 0.90 1.67
C GLN A 56 14.94 2.38 1.84
N PRO A 57 16.23 2.73 1.97
CA PRO A 57 16.66 4.13 1.96
C PRO A 57 16.24 4.81 0.64
N GLY A 58 15.53 5.93 0.73
CA GLY A 58 14.97 6.63 -0.43
C GLY A 58 13.65 6.05 -0.96
N GLY A 59 13.10 5.01 -0.32
CA GLY A 59 11.83 4.38 -0.67
C GLY A 59 10.67 5.36 -0.78
N ARG A 60 10.56 6.30 0.17
CA ARG A 60 9.54 7.36 0.13
C ARG A 60 9.56 8.16 -1.17
N GLN A 61 10.73 8.61 -1.62
CA GLN A 61 10.85 9.34 -2.89
C GLN A 61 10.46 8.49 -4.10
N GLN A 62 10.67 7.17 -4.04
CA GLN A 62 10.25 6.27 -5.10
C GLN A 62 8.73 6.13 -5.16
N VAL A 63 8.06 6.00 -4.00
CA VAL A 63 6.59 5.97 -3.92
C VAL A 63 6.00 7.30 -4.40
N GLU A 64 6.50 8.44 -3.92
CA GLU A 64 6.05 9.77 -4.35
C GLU A 64 6.27 10.00 -5.85
N ARG A 65 7.35 9.44 -6.41
CA ARG A 65 7.61 9.51 -7.85
C ARG A 65 6.64 8.65 -8.65
N ALA A 66 6.42 7.41 -8.24
CA ALA A 66 5.48 6.49 -8.89
C ALA A 66 4.05 7.05 -8.88
N GLU A 67 3.63 7.65 -7.75
CA GLU A 67 2.34 8.31 -7.63
C GLU A 67 2.21 9.51 -8.59
N ARG A 68 3.26 10.34 -8.70
CA ARG A 68 3.28 11.46 -9.65
C ARG A 68 3.22 10.98 -11.09
N GLU A 69 3.97 9.94 -11.45
CA GLU A 69 4.01 9.36 -12.79
C GLU A 69 2.66 8.72 -13.15
N TRP A 70 1.96 8.12 -12.18
CA TRP A 70 0.60 7.61 -12.34
C TRP A 70 -0.43 8.72 -12.54
N LEU A 71 -0.43 9.75 -11.70
CA LEU A 71 -1.31 10.92 -11.84
C LEU A 71 -1.06 11.69 -13.15
N ALA A 72 0.19 11.71 -13.63
CA ALA A 72 0.56 12.27 -14.91
C ALA A 72 0.17 11.39 -16.12
N GLY A 73 -0.41 10.20 -15.88
CA GLY A 73 -0.79 9.24 -16.92
C GLY A 73 0.41 8.64 -17.66
N THR A 74 1.61 8.73 -17.08
CA THR A 74 2.87 8.25 -17.67
C THR A 74 3.17 6.81 -17.27
N LEU A 75 2.58 6.34 -16.17
CA LEU A 75 2.60 4.95 -15.72
C LEU A 75 1.26 4.29 -16.06
N ASN A 76 1.28 3.18 -16.83
CA ASN A 76 0.10 2.34 -17.07
C ASN A 76 0.04 1.24 -16.00
N GLY A 77 -0.84 1.40 -15.01
CA GLY A 77 -0.98 0.49 -13.85
C GLY A 77 -1.66 1.20 -12.68
N ILE A 78 -1.78 0.57 -11.50
CA ILE A 78 -2.01 1.28 -10.22
C ILE A 78 -0.63 1.58 -9.60
N PRO A 79 -0.43 2.72 -8.90
CA PRO A 79 0.89 3.18 -8.43
C PRO A 79 1.57 2.23 -7.44
N TYR A 80 0.80 1.25 -6.95
CA TYR A 80 1.22 0.25 -5.98
C TYR A 80 1.49 -1.13 -6.61
N ASP A 81 1.37 -1.27 -7.93
CA ASP A 81 1.82 -2.45 -8.69
C ASP A 81 3.35 -2.37 -8.88
N LEU A 82 4.09 -2.39 -7.76
CA LEU A 82 5.55 -2.47 -7.75
C LEU A 82 5.97 -3.95 -7.74
N GLU A 83 5.26 -4.80 -8.49
CA GLU A 83 5.79 -6.11 -8.83
C GLU A 83 6.96 -5.87 -9.77
N GLY A 84 8.14 -6.34 -9.34
CA GLY A 84 9.40 -6.08 -10.00
C GLY A 84 9.46 -6.68 -11.39
N ASP A 85 9.03 -5.91 -12.38
CA ASP A 85 9.42 -6.07 -13.77
C ASP A 85 10.51 -5.04 -14.08
N ASP A 86 11.67 -5.56 -14.47
CA ASP A 86 12.90 -4.88 -14.91
C ASP A 86 13.83 -4.23 -13.84
N LEU A 87 14.71 -5.06 -13.27
CA LEU A 87 16.17 -4.82 -13.24
C LEU A 87 16.99 -6.11 -12.97
#